data_AF-A0A2H1E8Z8-F1
#
_entry.id   AF-A0A2H1E8Z8-F1
#
_cell.length_a   1.000
_cell.length_b   1.000
_cell.length_c   1.000
_cell.angle_alpha   90.00
_cell.angle_beta   90.00
_cell.angle_gamma   90.00
#
_symmetry.space_group_name_H-M   'P 1'
#
loop_
_entity.id
_entity.type
_entity.pdbx_description
1 polymer ?
#
loop_
_entity_poly.entity_id
_entity_poly.type
_entity_poly.pdbx_seq_one_letter_code
_entity_poly.pdbx_strand_id
1 'polypeptide(L)'
;MENKRMLHYRIAERGKLHALEKNYQEALRHYKEALRLTQYEKDSELFFQHYSQCVMEALEQLGSYDEVISFCKNYRAFLEGKEQSVLVKKHDAFVSERQAIQHILKEESEEAKELLLKIQQNLGKGKHPITDALLSWLLRGYKISKNQLNKLQEKHQYFIVRKELVNPHVAIDLPQKLSPF
;
A
#
# COMPACT_ATOMS: atom_id res chain seq x y z
N MET A 1 27.41 18.43 -5.72
CA MET A 1 26.10 18.07 -6.34
C MET A 1 25.65 16.69 -5.86
N GLU A 2 25.53 16.49 -4.55
CA GLU A 2 25.30 15.17 -3.94
C GLU A 2 23.92 15.09 -3.25
N ASN A 3 23.29 16.25 -3.00
CA ASN A 3 22.08 16.39 -2.18
C ASN A 3 20.75 16.19 -2.93
N LYS A 4 20.74 16.09 -4.28
CA LYS A 4 19.50 15.91 -5.05
C LYS A 4 19.07 14.43 -5.18
N ARG A 5 20.03 13.49 -5.22
CA ARG A 5 19.80 12.05 -5.49
C ARG A 5 19.05 11.30 -4.38
N MET A 6 18.70 11.96 -3.28
CA MET A 6 17.94 11.36 -2.18
C MET A 6 16.78 12.25 -1.73
N LEU A 7 16.39 13.25 -2.54
CA LEU A 7 15.34 14.19 -2.16
C LEU A 7 14.00 13.47 -1.95
N HIS A 8 13.63 12.56 -2.86
CA HIS A 8 12.42 11.74 -2.73
C HIS A 8 12.43 10.90 -1.44
N TYR A 9 13.58 10.35 -1.06
CA TYR A 9 13.73 9.52 0.13
C TYR A 9 13.53 10.34 1.40
N ARG A 10 14.17 11.50 1.48
CA ARG A 10 14.04 12.39 2.64
C ARG A 10 12.62 12.94 2.81
N ILE A 11 11.94 13.26 1.70
CA ILE A 11 10.52 13.67 1.71
C ILE A 11 9.64 12.50 2.17
N ALA A 12 9.89 11.28 1.68
CA ALA A 12 9.13 10.10 2.10
C ALA A 12 9.34 9.79 3.59
N GLU A 13 10.56 9.91 4.12
CA GLU A 13 10.82 9.76 5.56
C GLU A 13 10.02 10.77 6.39
N ARG A 14 9.86 12.00 5.91
CA ARG A 14 8.97 12.97 6.57
C ARG A 14 7.50 12.58 6.49
N GLY A 15 7.05 12.06 5.36
CA GLY A 15 5.70 11.48 5.25
C GLY A 15 5.45 10.36 6.26
N LYS A 16 6.46 9.51 6.52
CA LYS A 16 6.39 8.46 7.54
C LYS A 16 6.25 9.01 8.94
N LEU A 17 6.94 10.10 9.28
CA LEU A 17 6.77 10.77 10.58
C LEU A 17 5.32 11.26 10.76
N HIS A 18 4.75 11.92 9.73
CA HIS A 18 3.35 12.34 9.78
C HIS A 18 2.37 11.17 9.90
N ALA A 19 2.63 10.04 9.22
CA ALA A 19 1.81 8.84 9.37
C ALA A 19 1.88 8.26 10.79
N LEU A 20 3.06 8.25 11.43
CA LEU A 20 3.20 7.84 12.84
C LEU A 20 2.46 8.78 13.81
N GLU A 21 2.33 10.05 13.46
CA GLU A 21 1.54 11.06 14.17
C GLU A 21 0.04 11.01 13.85
N LYS A 22 -0.41 10.04 13.02
CA LYS A 22 -1.78 9.92 12.49
C LYS A 22 -2.21 11.11 11.62
N ASN A 23 -1.27 11.94 11.17
CA ASN A 23 -1.50 13.00 10.19
C ASN A 23 -1.40 12.43 8.76
N TYR A 24 -2.36 11.58 8.41
CA TYR A 24 -2.32 10.83 7.14
C TYR A 24 -2.52 11.73 5.91
N GLN A 25 -3.18 12.88 6.05
CA GLN A 25 -3.32 13.85 4.97
C GLN A 25 -1.96 14.44 4.57
N GLU A 26 -1.18 14.92 5.54
CA GLU A 26 0.16 15.43 5.25
C GLU A 26 1.12 14.31 4.84
N ALA A 27 1.00 13.11 5.42
CA ALA A 27 1.76 11.94 4.97
C ALA A 27 1.53 11.66 3.48
N LEU A 28 0.26 11.67 3.04
CA LEU A 28 -0.11 11.43 1.65
C LEU A 28 0.50 12.49 0.71
N ARG A 29 0.50 13.77 1.09
CA ARG A 29 1.15 14.83 0.30
C ARG A 29 2.64 14.55 0.10
N HIS A 30 3.33 14.15 1.17
CA HIS A 30 4.76 13.81 1.11
C HIS A 30 5.01 12.58 0.22
N TYR A 31 4.21 11.52 0.36
CA TYR A 31 4.38 10.32 -0.46
C TYR A 31 4.09 10.54 -1.94
N LYS A 32 3.05 11.33 -2.28
CA LYS A 32 2.74 11.69 -3.68
C LYS A 32 3.89 12.47 -4.32
N GLU A 33 4.49 13.42 -3.60
CA GLU A 33 5.64 14.16 -4.12
C GLU A 33 6.88 13.27 -4.23
N ALA A 34 7.15 12.43 -3.23
CA ALA A 34 8.24 11.46 -3.30
C ALA A 34 8.07 10.55 -4.53
N LEU A 35 6.86 10.04 -4.79
CA LEU A 35 6.53 9.24 -5.96
C LEU A 35 6.78 10.02 -7.27
N ARG A 36 6.35 11.28 -7.37
CA ARG A 36 6.61 12.15 -8.53
C ARG A 36 8.11 12.30 -8.81
N LEU A 37 8.91 12.44 -7.77
CA LEU A 37 10.37 12.61 -7.89
C LEU A 37 11.08 11.31 -8.30
N THR A 38 10.52 10.12 -8.04
CA THR A 38 11.15 8.85 -8.47
C THR A 38 11.23 8.68 -9.98
N GLN A 39 10.37 9.37 -10.75
CA GLN A 39 10.36 9.31 -12.22
C GLN A 39 11.67 9.78 -12.87
N TYR A 40 12.53 10.47 -12.12
CA TYR A 40 13.79 11.03 -12.60
C TYR A 40 15.04 10.22 -12.19
N GLU A 41 14.87 9.06 -11.52
CA GLU A 41 15.97 8.25 -10.97
C GLU A 41 16.16 6.91 -11.71
N LYS A 42 17.42 6.41 -11.75
CA LYS A 42 17.79 5.18 -12.47
C LYS A 42 17.26 3.89 -11.83
N ASP A 43 17.14 3.85 -10.49
CA ASP A 43 16.59 2.71 -9.72
C ASP A 43 15.15 2.97 -9.24
N SER A 44 14.34 3.58 -10.11
CA SER A 44 13.03 4.12 -9.75
C SER A 44 12.01 3.07 -9.31
N GLU A 45 12.13 1.81 -9.73
CA GLU A 45 11.08 0.80 -9.54
C GLU A 45 10.90 0.37 -8.07
N LEU A 46 11.99 0.17 -7.32
CA LEU A 46 11.91 -0.18 -5.90
C LEU A 46 11.34 0.97 -5.06
N PHE A 47 11.78 2.20 -5.32
CA PHE A 47 11.24 3.38 -4.65
C PHE A 47 9.79 3.62 -5.01
N PHE A 48 9.42 3.44 -6.28
CA PHE A 48 8.06 3.55 -6.77
C PHE A 48 7.13 2.53 -6.08
N GLN A 49 7.56 1.27 -5.97
CA GLN A 49 6.84 0.23 -5.22
C GLN A 49 6.67 0.63 -3.75
N HIS A 50 7.74 1.00 -3.07
CA HIS A 50 7.71 1.37 -1.65
C HIS A 50 6.82 2.58 -1.38
N TYR A 51 6.93 3.64 -2.18
CA TYR A 51 6.09 4.84 -2.01
C TYR A 51 4.63 4.58 -2.37
N SER A 52 4.36 3.74 -3.36
CA SER A 52 2.98 3.31 -3.66
C SER A 52 2.35 2.59 -2.47
N GLN A 53 3.10 1.75 -1.75
CA GLN A 53 2.62 1.11 -0.52
C GLN A 53 2.34 2.13 0.59
N CYS A 54 3.22 3.13 0.75
CA CYS A 54 3.01 4.22 1.71
C CYS A 54 1.75 5.06 1.38
N VAL A 55 1.51 5.34 0.10
CA VAL A 55 0.30 6.02 -0.39
C VAL A 55 -0.95 5.20 -0.06
N MET A 56 -0.98 3.91 -0.44
CA MET A 56 -2.12 3.04 -0.16
C MET A 56 -2.41 2.97 1.34
N GLU A 57 -1.38 2.81 2.17
CA GLU A 57 -1.51 2.80 3.63
C GLU A 57 -2.11 4.09 4.18
N ALA A 58 -1.65 5.26 3.74
CA ALA A 58 -2.22 6.53 4.19
C ALA A 58 -3.69 6.68 3.77
N LEU A 59 -4.05 6.26 2.56
CA LEU A 59 -5.44 6.28 2.07
C LEU A 59 -6.34 5.32 2.85
N GLU A 60 -5.85 4.12 3.16
CA GLU A 60 -6.57 3.15 3.99
C GLU A 60 -6.83 3.68 5.40
N GLN A 61 -5.84 4.35 5.99
CA GLN A 61 -5.98 4.96 7.31
C GLN A 61 -6.95 6.16 7.33
N LEU A 62 -7.10 6.85 6.20
CA LEU A 62 -8.12 7.89 6.02
C LEU A 62 -9.53 7.32 5.78
N GLY A 63 -9.66 6.01 5.50
CA GLY A 63 -10.92 5.39 5.12
C GLY A 63 -11.35 5.72 3.69
N SER A 64 -10.42 6.14 2.83
CA SER A 64 -10.68 6.49 1.43
C SER A 64 -10.81 5.25 0.54
N TYR A 65 -11.80 4.39 0.82
CA TYR A 65 -11.92 3.05 0.21
C TYR A 65 -11.89 3.06 -1.33
N ASP A 66 -12.66 3.95 -1.97
CA ASP A 66 -12.74 4.02 -3.43
C ASP A 66 -11.43 4.52 -4.08
N GLU A 67 -10.70 5.41 -3.40
CA GLU A 67 -9.40 5.87 -3.85
C GLU A 67 -8.37 4.75 -3.77
N VAL A 68 -8.36 3.97 -2.69
CA VAL A 68 -7.49 2.79 -2.56
C VAL A 68 -7.83 1.76 -3.64
N ILE A 69 -9.11 1.44 -3.86
CA ILE A 69 -9.53 0.49 -4.91
C ILE A 69 -9.06 0.97 -6.28
N SER A 70 -9.26 2.25 -6.60
CA SER A 70 -8.85 2.85 -7.87
C SER A 70 -7.33 2.81 -8.05
N PHE A 71 -6.58 3.14 -6.99
CA PHE A 71 -5.13 3.05 -6.98
C PHE A 71 -4.65 1.60 -7.21
N CYS A 72 -5.22 0.63 -6.49
CA CYS A 72 -4.89 -0.78 -6.67
C CYS A 72 -5.17 -1.27 -8.09
N LYS A 73 -6.32 -0.93 -8.68
CA LYS A 73 -6.66 -1.29 -10.07
C LYS A 73 -5.62 -0.74 -11.06
N ASN A 74 -5.28 0.54 -10.95
CA ASN A 74 -4.29 1.18 -11.81
C ASN A 74 -2.91 0.55 -11.65
N TYR A 75 -2.51 0.27 -10.41
CA TYR A 75 -1.22 -0.34 -10.12
C TYR A 75 -1.11 -1.77 -10.65
N ARG A 76 -2.18 -2.56 -10.52
CA ARG A 76 -2.23 -3.92 -11.06
C ARG A 76 -2.19 -3.93 -12.58
N ALA A 77 -2.91 -3.03 -13.25
CA ALA A 77 -2.82 -2.85 -14.70
C ALA A 77 -1.39 -2.50 -15.15
N PHE A 78 -0.66 -1.68 -14.39
CA PHE A 78 0.75 -1.41 -14.63
C PHE A 78 1.63 -2.67 -14.49
N LEU A 79 1.36 -3.53 -13.50
CA LEU A 79 2.10 -4.78 -13.31
C LEU A 79 1.82 -5.84 -14.39
N GLU A 80 0.61 -5.86 -14.96
CA GLU A 80 0.26 -6.78 -16.05
C GLU A 80 1.13 -6.58 -17.31
N GLY A 81 1.59 -5.35 -17.55
CA GLY A 81 2.52 -5.01 -18.63
C GLY A 81 3.99 -5.41 -18.39
N LYS A 82 4.31 -5.97 -17.22
CA LYS A 82 5.69 -6.36 -16.83
C LYS A 82 5.94 -7.85 -17.06
N GLU A 83 7.22 -8.22 -17.14
CA GLU A 83 7.63 -9.63 -17.16
C GLU A 83 7.16 -10.35 -15.89
N GLN A 84 6.48 -11.48 -16.05
CA GLN A 84 5.78 -12.20 -14.98
C GLN A 84 6.72 -13.04 -14.11
N SER A 85 7.65 -12.37 -13.44
CA SER A 85 8.56 -12.94 -12.45
C SER A 85 7.85 -13.26 -11.14
N VAL A 86 8.50 -14.06 -10.29
CA VAL A 86 8.01 -14.37 -8.92
C VAL A 86 7.79 -13.10 -8.11
N LEU A 87 8.64 -12.08 -8.28
CA LEU A 87 8.52 -10.80 -7.58
C LEU A 87 7.27 -10.04 -8.02
N VAL A 88 7.02 -9.94 -9.33
CA VAL A 88 5.84 -9.27 -9.88
C VAL A 88 4.55 -9.94 -9.38
N LYS A 89 4.50 -11.28 -9.39
CA LYS A 89 3.35 -12.03 -8.85
C LYS A 89 3.10 -11.78 -7.36
N LYS A 90 4.17 -11.67 -6.56
CA LYS A 90 4.05 -11.32 -5.13
C LYS A 90 3.54 -9.88 -4.94
N HIS A 91 3.99 -8.94 -5.76
CA HIS A 91 3.50 -7.56 -5.71
C HIS A 91 2.03 -7.44 -6.13
N ASP A 92 1.63 -8.10 -7.23
CA ASP A 92 0.22 -8.13 -7.64
C ASP A 92 -0.67 -8.75 -6.55
N ALA A 93 -0.20 -9.83 -5.91
CA ALA A 93 -0.92 -10.45 -4.80
C ALA A 93 -1.09 -9.50 -3.61
N PHE A 94 -0.03 -8.80 -3.20
CA PHE A 94 -0.10 -7.82 -2.12
C PHE A 94 -1.11 -6.71 -2.44
N VAL A 95 -1.04 -6.13 -3.63
CA VAL A 95 -1.93 -5.05 -4.07
C VAL A 95 -3.37 -5.54 -4.19
N SER A 96 -3.58 -6.75 -4.70
CA SER A 96 -4.88 -7.40 -4.80
C SER A 96 -5.49 -7.68 -3.42
N GLU A 97 -4.68 -8.08 -2.44
CA GLU A 97 -5.14 -8.27 -1.06
C GLU A 97 -5.62 -6.94 -0.45
N ARG A 98 -4.86 -5.86 -0.64
CA ARG A 98 -5.27 -4.53 -0.17
C ARG A 98 -6.60 -4.09 -0.79
N GLN A 99 -6.77 -4.33 -2.08
CA GLN A 99 -8.03 -4.06 -2.79
C GLN A 99 -9.19 -4.90 -2.23
N ALA A 100 -8.98 -6.20 -2.03
CA ALA A 100 -10.00 -7.10 -1.48
C ALA A 100 -10.44 -6.67 -0.07
N ILE A 101 -9.49 -6.19 0.76
CA ILE A 101 -9.79 -5.64 2.08
C ILE A 101 -10.72 -4.42 1.99
N GLN A 102 -10.54 -3.55 1.00
CA GLN A 102 -11.44 -2.40 0.83
C GLN A 102 -12.84 -2.84 0.40
N HIS A 103 -12.93 -3.81 -0.51
CA HIS A 103 -14.22 -4.41 -0.88
C HIS A 103 -14.93 -5.03 0.35
N ILE A 104 -14.20 -5.74 1.22
CA ILE A 104 -14.76 -6.25 2.49
C ILE A 104 -15.30 -5.12 3.37
N LEU A 105 -14.56 -4.01 3.50
CA LEU A 105 -14.98 -2.86 4.31
C LEU A 105 -16.21 -2.13 3.73
N LYS A 106 -16.41 -2.24 2.42
CA LYS A 106 -17.61 -1.75 1.71
C LYS A 106 -18.75 -2.76 1.63
N GLU A 107 -18.61 -3.93 2.25
CA GLU A 107 -19.56 -5.06 2.19
C GLU A 107 -19.74 -5.68 0.78
N GLU A 108 -18.80 -5.40 -0.13
CA GLU A 108 -18.69 -5.91 -1.50
C GLU A 108 -18.00 -7.29 -1.48
N SER A 109 -18.71 -8.29 -0.94
CA SER A 109 -18.10 -9.59 -0.60
C SER A 109 -17.72 -10.45 -1.81
N GLU A 110 -18.40 -10.31 -2.95
CA GLU A 110 -18.11 -11.11 -4.14
C GLU A 110 -16.84 -10.61 -4.84
N GLU A 111 -16.70 -9.29 -4.98
CA GLU A 111 -15.50 -8.63 -5.52
C GLU A 111 -14.26 -8.99 -4.69
N ALA A 112 -14.40 -9.00 -3.35
CA ALA A 112 -13.33 -9.44 -2.48
C ALA A 112 -12.96 -10.92 -2.68
N LYS A 113 -13.95 -11.82 -2.79
CA LYS A 113 -13.72 -13.25 -2.99
C LYS A 113 -12.98 -13.53 -4.30
N GLU A 114 -13.39 -12.90 -5.40
CA GLU A 114 -12.77 -13.09 -6.71
C GLU A 114 -11.27 -12.75 -6.68
N LEU A 115 -10.91 -11.62 -6.06
CA LEU A 115 -9.52 -11.22 -5.89
C LEU A 115 -8.73 -12.22 -5.05
N LEU A 116 -9.27 -12.60 -3.89
CA LEU A 116 -8.59 -13.50 -2.95
C LEU A 116 -8.41 -14.91 -3.54
N LEU A 117 -9.39 -15.40 -4.32
CA LEU A 117 -9.27 -16.65 -5.07
C LEU A 117 -8.15 -16.59 -6.10
N LYS A 118 -8.07 -15.51 -6.89
CA LYS A 118 -7.00 -15.31 -7.87
C LYS A 118 -5.62 -15.30 -7.21
N ILE A 119 -5.48 -14.62 -6.05
CA ILE A 119 -4.22 -14.61 -5.29
C ILE A 119 -3.83 -16.02 -4.85
N GLN A 120 -4.76 -16.76 -4.24
CA GLN A 120 -4.49 -18.12 -3.75
C GLN A 120 -4.17 -19.10 -4.89
N GLN A 121 -4.82 -18.97 -6.05
CA GLN A 121 -4.49 -19.76 -7.25
C GLN A 121 -3.08 -19.46 -7.77
N ASN A 122 -2.67 -18.18 -7.76
CA ASN A 122 -1.38 -17.76 -8.28
C ASN A 122 -0.20 -18.09 -7.36
N LEU A 123 -0.36 -17.92 -6.05
CA LEU A 123 0.72 -18.12 -5.08
C LEU A 123 0.68 -19.48 -4.38
N GLY A 124 -0.48 -20.13 -4.36
CA GLY A 124 -0.74 -21.34 -3.59
C GLY A 124 -1.25 -21.05 -2.17
N LYS A 125 -2.08 -21.95 -1.66
CA LYS A 125 -2.63 -21.91 -0.29
C LYS A 125 -1.53 -21.95 0.76
N GLY A 126 -1.65 -21.14 1.81
CA GLY A 126 -0.70 -21.05 2.92
C GLY A 126 0.50 -20.15 2.65
N LYS A 127 0.57 -19.51 1.47
CA LYS A 127 1.65 -18.58 1.10
C LYS A 127 1.31 -17.12 1.36
N HIS A 128 0.03 -16.80 1.59
CA HIS A 128 -0.44 -15.44 1.82
C HIS A 128 -1.47 -15.42 2.96
N PRO A 129 -1.02 -15.36 4.24
CA PRO A 129 -1.85 -15.70 5.39
C PRO A 129 -3.11 -14.86 5.58
N ILE A 130 -3.05 -13.55 5.31
CA ILE A 130 -4.21 -12.66 5.39
C ILE A 130 -5.23 -13.10 4.34
N THR A 131 -4.81 -13.25 3.08
CA THR A 131 -5.66 -13.74 1.99
C THR A 131 -6.33 -15.07 2.33
N ASP A 132 -5.57 -16.04 2.83
CA ASP A 132 -6.09 -17.36 3.18
C ASP A 132 -7.16 -17.27 4.28
N ALA A 133 -6.93 -16.43 5.30
CA ALA A 133 -7.88 -16.22 6.39
C ALA A 133 -9.16 -15.52 5.91
N LEU A 134 -9.03 -14.43 5.16
CA LEU A 134 -10.16 -13.67 4.62
C LEU A 134 -11.00 -14.53 3.67
N LEU A 135 -10.35 -15.24 2.74
CA LEU A 135 -11.03 -16.12 1.81
C LEU A 135 -11.78 -17.24 2.55
N SER A 136 -11.15 -17.86 3.56
CA SER A 136 -11.81 -18.88 4.36
C SER A 136 -13.03 -18.33 5.11
N TRP A 137 -13.02 -17.07 5.53
CA TRP A 137 -14.18 -16.47 6.20
C TRP A 137 -15.31 -16.16 5.22
N LEU A 138 -14.98 -15.57 4.08
CA LEU A 138 -15.95 -15.22 3.05
C LEU A 138 -16.62 -16.46 2.43
N LEU A 139 -15.88 -17.55 2.19
CA LEU A 139 -16.44 -18.81 1.68
C LEU A 139 -17.41 -19.47 2.67
N ARG A 140 -17.28 -19.17 3.98
CA ARG A 140 -18.20 -19.65 5.02
C ARG A 140 -19.37 -18.70 5.27
N GLY A 141 -19.48 -17.61 4.51
CA GLY A 141 -20.54 -16.62 4.63
C GLY A 141 -20.42 -15.71 5.86
N TYR A 142 -19.23 -15.61 6.48
CA TYR A 142 -19.05 -14.70 7.61
C TYR A 142 -18.98 -13.24 7.16
N LYS A 143 -19.70 -12.37 7.88
CA LYS A 143 -19.45 -10.92 7.84
C LYS A 143 -18.21 -10.60 8.66
N ILE A 144 -17.22 -9.99 8.03
CA ILE A 144 -15.93 -9.65 8.66
C ILE A 144 -16.05 -8.26 9.28
N SER A 145 -15.92 -8.17 10.61
CA SER A 145 -15.92 -6.88 11.29
C SER A 145 -14.58 -6.15 11.16
N LYS A 146 -14.60 -4.81 11.22
CA LYS A 146 -13.39 -3.98 11.23
C LYS A 146 -12.40 -4.39 12.33
N ASN A 147 -12.89 -4.78 13.51
CA ASN A 147 -12.03 -5.24 14.60
C ASN A 147 -11.32 -6.57 14.29
N GLN A 148 -12.01 -7.52 13.66
CA GLN A 148 -11.38 -8.78 13.23
C GLN A 148 -10.32 -8.53 12.16
N LEU A 149 -10.63 -7.66 11.19
CA LEU A 149 -9.69 -7.26 10.16
C LEU A 149 -8.45 -6.60 10.75
N ASN A 150 -8.61 -5.62 11.65
CA ASN A 150 -7.49 -4.92 12.30
C ASN A 150 -6.57 -5.91 13.04
N LYS A 151 -7.14 -6.84 13.82
CA LYS A 151 -6.35 -7.87 14.52
C LYS A 151 -5.58 -8.78 13.55
N LEU A 152 -6.18 -9.12 12.41
CA LEU A 152 -5.54 -9.92 11.39
C LEU A 152 -4.38 -9.15 10.72
N GLN A 153 -4.61 -7.87 10.39
CA GLN A 153 -3.60 -6.98 9.81
C GLN A 153 -2.42 -6.74 10.76
N GLU A 154 -2.70 -6.49 12.05
CA GLU A 154 -1.68 -6.33 13.09
C GLU A 154 -0.81 -7.59 13.25
N LYS A 155 -1.46 -8.76 13.34
CA LYS A 155 -0.77 -10.06 13.47
C LYS A 155 0.23 -10.31 12.35
N HIS A 156 -0.06 -9.83 11.15
CA HIS A 156 0.73 -10.09 9.95
C HIS A 156 1.54 -8.88 9.47
N GLN A 157 1.68 -7.83 10.28
CA GLN A 157 2.45 -6.63 9.96
C GLN A 157 2.06 -6.02 8.59
N TYR A 158 0.76 -5.94 8.34
CA TYR A 158 0.19 -5.50 7.07
C TYR A 158 0.62 -4.07 6.67
N PHE A 159 0.75 -3.17 7.65
CA PHE A 159 1.22 -1.81 7.47
C PHE A 159 2.75 -1.72 7.58
N ILE A 160 3.36 -1.00 6.65
CA ILE A 160 4.80 -0.94 6.46
C ILE A 160 5.45 0.26 7.18
N VAL A 161 4.68 1.31 7.50
CA VAL A 161 5.22 2.46 8.24
C VAL A 161 5.23 2.14 9.72
N ARG A 162 6.43 1.97 10.26
CA ARG A 162 6.64 1.54 11.65
C ARG A 162 7.76 2.34 12.29
N LYS A 163 7.61 2.64 13.59
CA LYS A 163 8.49 3.54 14.33
C LYS A 163 9.96 3.13 14.24
N GLU A 164 10.23 1.83 14.24
CA GLU A 164 11.57 1.24 14.15
C GLU A 164 12.22 1.32 12.76
N LEU A 165 11.45 1.64 11.70
CA LEU A 165 11.92 1.72 10.31
C LEU A 165 12.01 3.15 9.77
N VAL A 166 11.57 4.15 10.55
CA VAL A 166 11.64 5.56 10.15
C VAL A 166 12.95 6.15 10.64
N ASN A 167 13.61 6.94 9.79
CA ASN A 167 14.80 7.69 10.16
C ASN A 167 14.46 9.20 10.25
N PRO A 168 14.23 9.73 11.47
CA PRO A 168 13.84 11.13 11.64
C PRO A 168 14.95 12.11 11.24
N HIS A 169 16.23 11.71 11.33
CA HIS A 169 17.37 12.59 11.13
C HIS A 169 17.58 13.04 9.68
N VAL A 170 17.04 12.27 8.73
CA VAL A 170 17.16 12.58 7.30
C VAL A 170 15.91 13.22 6.71
N ALA A 171 14.80 13.19 7.46
CA ALA A 171 13.50 13.67 7.01
C ALA A 171 13.52 15.18 6.68
N ILE A 172 12.84 15.57 5.59
CA ILE A 172 12.66 16.97 5.21
C ILE A 172 11.21 17.27 4.88
N ASP A 173 10.76 18.45 5.29
CA ASP A 173 9.45 18.97 4.89
C ASP A 173 9.38 19.22 3.39
N LEU A 174 8.15 19.15 2.86
CA LEU A 174 7.87 19.60 1.50
C LEU A 174 8.26 21.08 1.34
N PRO A 175 8.94 21.45 0.24
CA PRO A 175 9.16 22.85 -0.08
C PRO A 175 7.82 23.60 -0.15
N GLN A 176 7.71 24.75 0.54
CA GLN A 176 6.48 25.55 0.67
C GLN A 176 5.78 25.95 -0.65
N LYS A 177 6.42 25.74 -1.81
CA LYS A 177 5.89 26.08 -3.14
C LYS A 177 5.08 24.97 -3.83
N LEU A 178 4.90 23.80 -3.21
CA LEU A 178 4.07 22.73 -3.78
C LEU A 178 2.60 22.93 -3.38
N SER A 179 1.86 23.55 -4.31
CA SER A 179 0.39 23.75 -4.28
C SER A 179 -0.35 22.44 -4.00
N PRO A 180 -1.49 22.46 -3.26
CA PRO A 180 -2.25 21.26 -2.96
C PRO A 180 -2.90 20.72 -4.23
N PHE A 181 -2.67 19.43 -4.52
CA PHE A 181 -3.42 18.63 -5.48
C PHE A 181 -3.88 17.34 -4.78
#